data_AF-A0A955ZW42-F1
#
_entry.id   AF-A0A955ZW42-F1
#
_cell.length_a   1.000
_cell.length_b   1.000
_cell.length_c   1.000
_cell.angle_alpha   90.00
_cell.angle_beta   90.00
_cell.angle_gamma   90.00
#
_symmetry.space_group_name_H-M   'P 1'
#
loop_
_entity.id
_entity.type
_entity.pdbx_description
1 polymer ?
#
loop_
_entity_poly.entity_id
_entity_poly.type
_entity_poly.pdbx_seq_one_letter_code
_entity_poly.pdbx_strand_id
1 'polypeptide(L)'
;MDASMLGDKAMTVLVTGLSLAAVCVPFFQGLRAILGGWAATRRAGQDELRQGRAARPGRTEPLALLMIRVLQKSLREGEREGQPSDFVFDATRQYVINEYEHNYSRLITMYASLLPPIGFIGTTGGMLILFMSMHLADDSLELGALAIALTSSVFALIAYAGLEGMKIRLYSRLLCSMRDVEALYQKADARREQAAAGRPAMPTGAPASA
;
A
#
# COMPACT_ATOMS: atom_id res chain seq x y z
N MET A 1 24.17 -49.15 10.79
CA MET A 1 24.35 -47.77 10.27
C MET A 1 23.20 -47.57 9.30
N ASP A 2 22.32 -46.58 9.50
CA ASP A 2 21.44 -45.96 8.47
C ASP A 2 20.13 -45.33 9.02
N ALA A 3 19.66 -45.70 10.22
CA ALA A 3 18.43 -45.08 10.77
C ALA A 3 18.68 -43.68 11.39
N SER A 4 19.81 -43.46 12.08
CA SER A 4 20.11 -42.17 12.72
C SER A 4 20.49 -41.08 11.70
N MET A 5 21.17 -41.46 10.62
CA MET A 5 21.64 -40.52 9.58
C MET A 5 20.49 -39.95 8.74
N LEU A 6 19.40 -40.71 8.57
CA LEU A 6 18.17 -40.26 7.92
C LEU A 6 17.38 -39.28 8.80
N GLY A 7 17.36 -39.51 10.12
CA GLY A 7 16.75 -38.61 11.09
C GLY A 7 17.42 -37.23 11.13
N ASP A 8 18.75 -37.19 11.14
CA ASP A 8 19.53 -35.95 11.18
C ASP A 8 19.36 -35.10 9.92
N LYS A 9 19.35 -35.75 8.74
CA LYS A 9 19.11 -35.07 7.46
C LYS A 9 17.68 -34.52 7.38
N ALA A 10 16.70 -35.31 7.81
CA ALA A 10 15.30 -34.86 7.84
C ALA A 10 15.12 -33.67 8.79
N MET A 11 15.71 -33.73 9.99
CA MET A 11 15.64 -32.66 10.99
C MET A 11 16.30 -31.38 10.50
N THR A 12 17.47 -31.48 9.86
CA THR A 12 18.16 -30.33 9.26
C THR A 12 17.32 -29.67 8.19
N VAL A 13 16.77 -30.46 7.25
CA VAL A 13 15.89 -29.94 6.19
C VAL A 13 14.63 -29.28 6.76
N LEU A 14 14.06 -29.84 7.83
CA LEU A 14 12.86 -29.29 8.47
C LEU A 14 13.15 -27.97 9.17
N VAL A 15 14.27 -27.87 9.89
CA VAL A 15 14.71 -26.64 10.58
C VAL A 15 15.08 -25.55 9.57
N THR A 16 15.81 -25.89 8.51
CA THR A 16 16.12 -24.94 7.43
C THR A 16 14.85 -24.52 6.68
N GLY A 17 13.91 -25.44 6.45
CA GLY A 17 12.63 -25.12 5.84
C GLY A 17 11.78 -24.19 6.71
N LEU A 18 11.75 -24.43 8.03
CA LEU A 18 11.00 -23.61 8.99
C LEU A 18 11.60 -22.20 9.13
N SER A 19 12.93 -22.10 9.18
CA SER A 19 13.60 -20.80 9.25
C SER A 19 13.39 -19.98 7.96
N LEU A 20 13.46 -20.64 6.79
CA LEU A 20 13.17 -20.00 5.51
C LEU A 20 11.70 -19.55 5.46
N ALA A 21 10.76 -20.39 5.89
CA ALA A 21 9.35 -20.05 5.96
C ALA A 21 9.09 -18.86 6.89
N ALA A 22 9.78 -18.76 8.03
CA ALA A 22 9.63 -17.66 8.97
C ALA A 22 10.01 -16.29 8.36
N VAL A 23 10.96 -16.25 7.42
CA VAL A 23 11.33 -15.02 6.68
C VAL A 23 10.43 -14.81 5.46
N CYS A 24 10.12 -15.88 4.73
CA CYS A 24 9.32 -15.81 3.52
C CYS A 24 7.88 -15.39 3.79
N VAL A 25 7.26 -15.87 4.87
CA VAL A 25 5.85 -15.54 5.19
C VAL A 25 5.61 -14.03 5.34
N PRO A 26 6.31 -13.27 6.20
CA PRO A 26 6.09 -11.83 6.32
C PRO A 26 6.44 -11.09 5.02
N PHE A 27 7.45 -11.56 4.28
CA PHE A 27 7.78 -10.99 2.97
C PHE A 27 6.65 -11.18 1.95
N PHE A 28 6.11 -12.38 1.80
CA PHE A 28 5.00 -12.67 0.89
C PHE A 28 3.71 -11.96 1.32
N GLN A 29 3.46 -11.80 2.62
CA GLN A 29 2.33 -11.02 3.11
C GLN A 29 2.49 -9.52 2.79
N GLY A 30 3.69 -8.96 2.98
CA GLY A 30 4.02 -7.59 2.56
C GLY A 30 3.88 -7.41 1.05
N LEU A 31 4.35 -8.38 0.25
CA LEU A 31 4.22 -8.36 -1.21
C LEU A 31 2.75 -8.44 -1.65
N ARG A 32 1.93 -9.26 -1.00
CA ARG A 32 0.49 -9.34 -1.26
C ARG A 32 -0.23 -8.04 -0.91
N ALA A 33 0.15 -7.38 0.18
CA ALA A 33 -0.37 -6.06 0.54
C ALA A 33 0.01 -4.99 -0.50
N ILE A 34 1.25 -5.04 -1.01
CA ILE A 34 1.71 -4.21 -2.13
C ILE A 34 0.88 -4.45 -3.39
N LEU A 35 0.64 -5.71 -3.77
CA LEU A 35 -0.18 -6.04 -4.94
C LEU A 35 -1.62 -5.55 -4.78
N GLY A 36 -2.18 -5.66 -3.58
CA GLY A 36 -3.48 -5.08 -3.22
C GLY A 36 -3.49 -3.56 -3.38
N GLY A 37 -2.48 -2.87 -2.85
CA GLY A 37 -2.30 -1.43 -3.01
C GLY A 37 -2.10 -1.03 -4.48
N TRP A 38 -1.44 -1.87 -5.29
CA TRP A 38 -1.20 -1.62 -6.71
C TRP A 38 -2.49 -1.75 -7.53
N ALA A 39 -3.34 -2.71 -7.17
CA ALA A 39 -4.68 -2.83 -7.73
C ALA A 39 -5.58 -1.66 -7.31
N ALA A 40 -5.48 -1.20 -6.06
CA ALA A 40 -6.27 -0.08 -5.53
C ALA A 40 -5.82 1.29 -6.06
N THR A 41 -4.53 1.44 -6.40
CA THR A 41 -3.94 2.64 -7.04
C THR A 41 -3.91 2.55 -8.57
N ARG A 42 -4.61 1.56 -9.15
CA ARG A 42 -4.76 1.47 -10.59
C ARG A 42 -5.48 2.73 -11.08
N ARG A 43 -4.90 3.39 -12.09
CA ARG A 43 -5.53 4.52 -12.76
C ARG A 43 -6.87 4.05 -13.33
N ALA A 44 -7.96 4.62 -12.83
CA ALA A 44 -9.26 4.47 -13.47
C ALA A 44 -9.25 5.28 -14.76
N GLY A 45 -9.81 4.73 -15.84
CA GLY A 45 -9.88 5.43 -17.12
C GLY A 45 -10.72 6.71 -16.98
N GLN A 46 -10.42 7.76 -17.77
CA GLN A 46 -11.22 8.99 -17.75
C GLN A 46 -12.72 8.74 -17.99
N ASP A 47 -13.06 7.70 -18.75
CA ASP A 47 -14.45 7.29 -18.99
C ASP A 47 -15.10 6.60 -17.78
N GLU A 48 -14.34 5.85 -16.98
CA GLU A 48 -14.81 5.27 -15.71
C GLU A 48 -15.01 6.36 -14.64
N LEU A 49 -14.06 7.31 -14.56
CA LEU A 49 -14.14 8.47 -13.68
C LEU A 49 -15.33 9.38 -14.04
N ARG A 50 -15.64 9.53 -15.34
CA ARG A 50 -16.81 10.29 -15.82
C ARG A 50 -18.14 9.59 -15.58
N GLN A 51 -18.19 8.26 -15.69
CA GLN A 51 -19.43 7.50 -15.52
C GLN A 51 -19.75 7.20 -14.05
N GLY A 52 -18.79 7.35 -13.12
CA GLY A 52 -18.99 7.04 -11.70
C GLY A 52 -19.37 5.58 -11.43
N ARG A 53 -19.18 4.70 -12.42
CA ARG A 53 -19.59 3.30 -12.33
C ARG A 53 -18.60 2.54 -11.46
N ALA A 54 -19.11 1.99 -10.36
CA ALA A 54 -18.40 1.05 -9.52
C ALA A 54 -17.81 -0.07 -10.38
N ALA A 55 -16.58 -0.47 -10.08
CA ALA A 55 -16.03 -1.69 -10.63
C ALA A 55 -16.98 -2.87 -10.31
N ARG A 56 -17.11 -3.81 -11.26
CA ARG A 56 -17.91 -5.04 -11.11
C ARG A 56 -17.73 -5.66 -9.71
N PRO A 57 -18.80 -6.23 -9.11
CA PRO A 57 -18.70 -6.88 -7.81
C PRO A 57 -17.60 -7.95 -7.86
N GLY A 58 -16.60 -7.81 -6.97
CA GLY A 58 -15.43 -8.69 -6.88
C GLY A 58 -14.09 -8.07 -7.28
N ARG A 59 -14.04 -6.82 -7.77
CA ARG A 59 -12.77 -6.09 -8.01
C ARG A 59 -12.57 -4.99 -6.98
N THR A 60 -11.36 -4.89 -6.41
CA THR A 60 -10.98 -3.83 -5.48
C THR A 60 -11.26 -2.48 -6.12
N GLU A 61 -12.10 -1.67 -5.48
CA GLU A 61 -12.51 -0.37 -6.02
C GLU A 61 -11.29 0.57 -6.02
N PRO A 62 -10.92 1.17 -7.18
CA PRO A 62 -9.78 2.08 -7.22
C PRO A 62 -10.08 3.32 -6.38
N LEU A 63 -9.09 3.77 -5.60
CA LEU A 63 -9.26 4.89 -4.66
C LEU A 63 -9.73 6.18 -5.33
N ALA A 64 -9.41 6.38 -6.60
CA ALA A 64 -9.89 7.53 -7.38
C ALA A 64 -11.41 7.53 -7.55
N LEU A 65 -12.06 6.36 -7.71
CA LEU A 65 -13.52 6.26 -7.77
C LEU A 65 -14.15 6.50 -6.40
N LEU A 66 -13.51 6.03 -5.33
CA LEU A 66 -13.94 6.32 -3.96
C LEU A 66 -13.88 7.83 -3.67
N MET A 67 -12.79 8.49 -4.08
CA MET A 67 -12.64 9.95 -3.96
C MET A 67 -13.75 10.69 -4.71
N ILE A 68 -14.03 10.33 -5.97
CA ILE A 68 -15.10 10.95 -6.75
C ILE A 68 -16.48 10.71 -6.13
N ARG A 69 -16.76 9.49 -5.65
CA ARG A 69 -18.06 9.16 -5.04
C ARG A 69 -18.29 9.96 -3.77
N VAL A 70 -17.29 10.02 -2.89
CA VAL A 70 -17.36 10.79 -1.64
C VAL A 70 -17.50 12.27 -1.98
N LEU A 71 -16.70 12.79 -2.91
CA LEU A 71 -16.77 14.19 -3.35
C LEU A 71 -18.15 14.54 -3.93
N GLN A 72 -18.69 13.73 -4.83
CA GLN A 72 -20.02 13.96 -5.43
C GLN A 72 -21.14 13.92 -4.38
N LYS A 73 -21.05 12.99 -3.42
CA LYS A 73 -22.01 12.89 -2.33
C LYS A 73 -21.94 14.13 -1.44
N SER A 74 -20.74 14.48 -1.00
CA SER A 74 -20.51 15.62 -0.09
C SER A 74 -20.81 16.97 -0.75
N LEU A 75 -20.54 17.15 -2.04
CA LEU A 75 -20.93 18.37 -2.76
C LEU A 75 -22.45 18.48 -2.91
N ARG A 76 -23.15 17.37 -3.15
CA ARG A 76 -24.62 17.35 -3.24
C ARG A 76 -25.28 17.67 -1.89
N GLU A 77 -24.66 17.26 -0.80
CA GLU A 77 -25.10 17.59 0.56
C GLU A 77 -24.71 19.04 0.94
N GLY A 78 -23.50 19.48 0.59
CA GLY A 78 -22.97 20.81 0.86
C GLY A 78 -23.60 21.95 0.03
N GLU A 79 -24.09 21.68 -1.19
CA GLU A 79 -24.88 22.64 -1.99
C GLU A 79 -26.18 23.06 -1.27
N ARG A 80 -26.70 22.24 -0.33
CA ARG A 80 -27.84 22.61 0.53
C ARG A 80 -27.44 23.51 1.70
N GLU A 81 -26.18 23.49 2.10
CA GLU A 81 -25.67 24.19 3.29
C GLU A 81 -24.77 25.39 2.95
N GLY A 82 -24.52 25.66 1.66
CA GLY A 82 -23.68 26.79 1.21
C GLY A 82 -22.19 26.58 1.48
N GLN A 83 -21.74 25.33 1.60
CA GLN A 83 -20.37 25.00 1.98
C GLN A 83 -19.41 25.18 0.79
N PRO A 84 -18.21 25.78 0.98
CA PRO A 84 -17.26 25.98 -0.10
C PRO A 84 -16.74 24.63 -0.63
N SER A 85 -16.90 24.44 -1.94
CA SER A 85 -16.60 23.19 -2.63
C SER A 85 -15.12 22.78 -2.55
N ASP A 86 -14.21 23.76 -2.43
CA ASP A 86 -12.77 23.54 -2.22
C ASP A 86 -12.46 22.89 -0.86
N PHE A 87 -13.18 23.27 0.20
CA PHE A 87 -12.99 22.65 1.51
C PHE A 87 -13.44 21.18 1.50
N VAL A 88 -14.58 20.91 0.86
CA VAL A 88 -15.10 19.55 0.68
C VAL A 88 -14.13 18.70 -0.13
N PHE A 89 -13.50 19.28 -1.15
CA PHE A 89 -12.49 18.61 -1.96
C PHE A 89 -11.25 18.23 -1.14
N ASP A 90 -10.69 19.16 -0.36
CA ASP A 90 -9.51 18.89 0.47
C ASP A 90 -9.81 17.86 1.58
N ALA A 91 -10.96 17.98 2.24
CA ALA A 91 -11.42 17.01 3.23
C ALA A 91 -11.59 15.61 2.63
N THR A 92 -12.16 15.52 1.42
CA THR A 92 -12.32 14.25 0.70
C THR A 92 -10.96 13.65 0.32
N ARG A 93 -10.02 14.47 -0.14
CA ARG A 93 -8.65 14.04 -0.44
C ARG A 93 -7.97 13.48 0.80
N GLN A 94 -8.05 14.21 1.92
CA GLN A 94 -7.45 13.78 3.19
C GLN A 94 -8.07 12.48 3.70
N TYR A 95 -9.40 12.33 3.57
CA TYR A 95 -10.09 11.08 3.89
C TYR A 95 -9.57 9.90 3.07
N VAL A 96 -9.44 10.05 1.75
CA VAL A 96 -8.98 8.97 0.87
C VAL A 96 -7.50 8.62 1.12
N ILE A 97 -6.64 9.62 1.41
CA ILE A 97 -5.25 9.37 1.81
C ILE A 97 -5.20 8.59 3.12
N ASN A 98 -5.99 8.99 4.12
CA ASN A 98 -6.04 8.30 5.41
C ASN A 98 -6.53 6.85 5.27
N GLU A 99 -7.55 6.62 4.43
CA GLU A 99 -8.07 5.28 4.13
C GLU A 99 -7.00 4.40 3.44
N TYR A 100 -6.21 4.98 2.53
CA TYR A 100 -5.07 4.30 1.91
C TYR A 100 -4.01 3.93 2.95
N GLU A 101 -3.65 4.88 3.81
CA GLU A 101 -2.62 4.68 4.81
C GLU A 101 -3.01 3.58 5.79
N HIS A 102 -4.28 3.59 6.22
CA HIS A 102 -4.82 2.61 7.15
C HIS A 102 -4.84 1.19 6.56
N ASN A 103 -5.34 1.04 5.33
CA ASN A 103 -5.54 -0.28 4.72
C ASN A 103 -4.28 -0.87 4.08
N TYR A 104 -3.32 -0.05 3.64
CA TYR A 104 -2.17 -0.53 2.87
C TYR A 104 -0.84 -0.10 3.48
N SER A 105 -0.61 1.21 3.67
CA SER A 105 0.70 1.73 4.10
C SER A 105 1.13 1.17 5.46
N ARG A 106 0.18 1.10 6.41
CA ARG A 106 0.43 0.58 7.76
C ARG A 106 0.79 -0.89 7.77
N LEU A 107 0.09 -1.71 6.98
CA LEU A 107 0.37 -3.14 6.86
C LEU A 107 1.75 -3.38 6.21
N ILE A 108 2.07 -2.68 5.13
CA ILE A 108 3.37 -2.80 4.46
C ILE A 108 4.49 -2.42 5.44
N THR A 109 4.32 -1.31 6.16
CA THR A 109 5.32 -0.83 7.13
C THR A 109 5.48 -1.82 8.30
N MET A 110 4.38 -2.42 8.78
CA MET A 110 4.43 -3.43 9.84
C MET A 110 5.18 -4.70 9.40
N TYR A 111 4.91 -5.22 8.19
CA TYR A 111 5.63 -6.38 7.69
C TYR A 111 7.09 -6.07 7.36
N ALA A 112 7.36 -4.86 6.84
CA ALA A 112 8.71 -4.40 6.59
C ALA A 112 9.51 -4.32 7.91
N SER A 113 8.96 -3.68 8.94
CA SER A 113 9.67 -3.49 10.21
C SER A 113 9.92 -4.79 10.99
N LEU A 114 9.18 -5.87 10.70
CA LEU A 114 9.41 -7.20 11.27
C LEU A 114 10.58 -7.95 10.61
N LEU A 115 10.97 -7.62 9.37
CA LEU A 115 12.03 -8.34 8.65
C LEU A 115 13.42 -8.19 9.31
N PRO A 116 13.91 -7.00 9.69
CA PRO A 116 15.23 -6.86 10.31
C PRO A 116 15.38 -7.63 11.64
N PRO A 117 14.42 -7.58 12.59
CA PRO A 117 14.47 -8.40 13.80
C PRO A 117 14.50 -9.91 13.51
N ILE A 118 13.74 -10.38 12.52
CA ILE A 118 13.77 -11.79 12.11
C ILE A 118 15.14 -12.16 11.53
N GLY A 119 15.71 -11.29 10.70
CA GLY A 119 17.07 -11.46 10.18
C GLY A 119 18.11 -11.56 11.29
N PHE A 120 17.98 -10.73 12.34
CA PHE A 120 18.83 -10.77 13.53
C PHE A 120 18.71 -12.10 14.29
N ILE A 121 17.50 -12.61 14.49
CA ILE A 121 17.28 -13.93 15.11
C ILE A 121 18.01 -15.03 14.31
N GLY A 122 17.94 -14.99 12.98
CA GLY A 122 18.67 -15.92 12.12
C GLY A 122 20.19 -15.82 12.27
N THR A 123 20.74 -14.61 12.38
CA THR A 123 22.17 -14.40 12.66
C THR A 123 22.57 -14.92 14.04
N THR A 124 21.76 -14.65 15.08
CA THR A 124 22.00 -15.19 16.43
C THR A 124 21.98 -16.72 16.42
N GLY A 125 21.03 -17.32 15.72
CA GLY A 125 20.97 -18.78 15.53
C GLY A 125 22.20 -19.35 14.83
N GLY A 126 22.63 -18.73 13.72
CA GLY A 126 23.83 -19.15 13.00
C GLY A 126 25.11 -19.01 13.83
N MET A 127 25.23 -17.94 14.62
CA MET A 127 26.33 -17.74 15.56
C MET A 127 26.35 -18.79 16.68
N LEU A 128 25.18 -19.19 17.21
CA LEU A 128 25.10 -20.26 18.22
C LEU A 128 25.59 -21.61 17.66
N ILE A 129 25.20 -21.94 16.42
CA ILE A 129 25.69 -23.15 15.74
C ILE A 129 27.21 -23.09 15.55
N LEU A 130 27.74 -21.93 15.16
CA LEU A 130 29.18 -21.71 15.01
C LEU A 130 29.91 -21.94 16.34
N PHE A 131 29.42 -21.37 17.45
CA PHE A 131 30.00 -21.59 18.78
C PHE A 131 29.97 -23.06 19.21
N MET A 132 28.88 -23.79 18.92
CA MET A 132 28.80 -25.22 19.22
C MET A 132 29.75 -26.04 18.32
N SER A 133 29.88 -25.68 17.05
CA SER A 133 30.78 -26.33 16.09
C SER A 133 32.24 -26.15 16.45
N MET A 134 32.62 -24.95 16.90
CA MET A 134 33.98 -24.65 17.33
C MET A 134 34.37 -25.48 18.57
N HIS A 135 33.39 -25.85 19.41
CA HIS A 135 33.62 -26.75 20.53
C HIS A 135 33.76 -28.23 20.11
N LEU A 136 33.28 -28.57 18.90
CA LEU A 136 33.31 -29.92 18.33
C LEU A 136 34.43 -30.15 17.29
N ALA A 137 35.24 -29.13 17.01
CA ALA A 137 36.41 -29.16 16.11
C ALA A 137 36.09 -29.56 14.65
N ASP A 138 34.94 -29.15 14.12
CA ASP A 138 34.55 -29.36 12.72
C ASP A 138 34.69 -28.05 11.91
N ASP A 139 35.80 -27.89 11.20
CA ASP A 139 36.12 -26.69 10.38
C ASP A 139 35.11 -26.46 9.23
N SER A 140 34.52 -27.53 8.71
CA SER A 140 33.57 -27.45 7.59
C SER A 140 32.19 -26.92 8.02
N LEU A 141 31.79 -27.15 9.27
CA LEU A 141 30.54 -26.62 9.83
C LEU A 141 30.67 -25.14 10.20
N GLU A 142 31.88 -24.68 10.57
CA GLU A 142 32.13 -23.28 10.92
C GLU A 142 31.85 -22.34 9.74
N LEU A 143 32.40 -22.66 8.55
CA LEU A 143 32.19 -21.88 7.34
C LEU A 143 30.71 -21.86 6.92
N GLY A 144 30.03 -22.99 7.05
CA GLY A 144 28.59 -23.10 6.76
C GLY A 144 27.73 -22.27 7.70
N ALA A 145 28.00 -22.32 9.01
CA ALA A 145 27.27 -21.56 10.01
C ALA A 145 27.45 -20.04 9.85
N LEU A 146 28.67 -19.60 9.54
CA LEU A 146 28.98 -18.19 9.27
C LEU A 146 28.26 -17.70 8.00
N ALA A 147 28.27 -18.50 6.92
CA ALA A 147 27.57 -18.18 5.70
C ALA A 147 26.04 -18.06 5.92
N ILE A 148 25.45 -18.98 6.70
CA ILE A 148 24.03 -18.95 7.06
C ILE A 148 23.70 -17.69 7.89
N ALA A 149 24.54 -17.36 8.88
CA ALA A 149 24.31 -16.21 9.76
C ALA A 149 24.30 -14.88 8.99
N LEU A 150 25.23 -14.71 8.03
CA LEU A 150 25.36 -13.50 7.22
C LEU A 150 24.30 -13.42 6.12
N THR A 151 24.01 -14.54 5.45
CA THR A 151 23.01 -14.54 4.38
C THR A 151 21.61 -14.25 4.89
N SER A 152 21.27 -14.70 6.11
CA SER A 152 19.98 -14.39 6.76
C SER A 152 19.76 -12.90 6.98
N SER A 153 20.75 -12.18 7.53
CA SER A 153 20.62 -10.74 7.79
C SER A 153 20.64 -9.91 6.50
N VAL A 154 21.53 -10.24 5.55
CA VAL A 154 21.56 -9.59 4.24
C VAL A 154 20.23 -9.76 3.50
N PHE A 155 19.68 -10.97 3.49
CA PHE A 155 18.40 -11.24 2.83
C PHE A 155 17.25 -10.48 3.50
N ALA A 156 17.20 -10.43 4.83
CA ALA A 156 16.20 -9.66 5.57
C ALA A 156 16.27 -8.15 5.27
N LEU A 157 17.47 -7.59 5.15
CA LEU A 157 17.66 -6.17 4.81
C LEU A 157 17.28 -5.86 3.36
N ILE A 158 17.63 -6.74 2.42
CA ILE A 158 17.23 -6.60 1.01
C ILE A 158 15.70 -6.67 0.90
N ALA A 159 15.07 -7.62 1.59
CA ALA A 159 13.62 -7.77 1.63
C ALA A 159 12.94 -6.52 2.23
N TYR A 160 13.47 -6.00 3.34
CA TYR A 160 13.01 -4.75 3.97
C TYR A 160 13.10 -3.57 2.99
N ALA A 161 14.28 -3.36 2.40
CA ALA A 161 14.51 -2.28 1.44
C ALA A 161 13.60 -2.40 0.21
N GLY A 162 13.35 -3.62 -0.25
CA GLY A 162 12.43 -3.91 -1.36
C GLY A 162 10.98 -3.51 -1.04
N LEU A 163 10.48 -3.89 0.14
CA LEU A 163 9.12 -3.52 0.57
C LEU A 163 8.97 -2.01 0.76
N GLU A 164 9.92 -1.35 1.44
CA GLU A 164 9.92 0.11 1.62
C GLU A 164 10.05 0.86 0.29
N GLY A 165 10.95 0.43 -0.59
CA GLY A 165 11.10 1.03 -1.93
C GLY A 165 9.82 0.91 -2.75
N MET A 166 9.12 -0.22 -2.65
CA MET A 166 7.86 -0.43 -3.35
C MET A 166 6.70 0.35 -2.73
N LYS A 167 6.69 0.55 -1.40
CA LYS A 167 5.77 1.47 -0.70
C LYS A 167 5.88 2.89 -1.23
N ILE A 168 7.10 3.40 -1.40
CA ILE A 168 7.35 4.74 -1.95
C ILE A 168 6.81 4.85 -3.37
N ARG A 169 7.04 3.84 -4.22
CA ARG A 169 6.50 3.82 -5.59
C ARG A 169 4.97 3.81 -5.62
N LEU A 170 4.34 3.03 -4.74
CA LEU A 170 2.89 3.01 -4.58
C LEU A 170 2.33 4.37 -4.16
N TYR A 171 2.97 5.03 -3.19
CA TYR A 171 2.58 6.36 -2.73
C TYR A 171 2.69 7.41 -3.83
N SER A 172 3.79 7.39 -4.60
CA SER A 172 3.96 8.24 -5.78
C SER A 172 2.86 8.01 -6.81
N ARG A 173 2.46 6.75 -7.04
CA ARG A 173 1.36 6.40 -7.95
C ARG A 173 0.00 6.92 -7.46
N LEU A 174 -0.28 6.80 -6.16
CA LEU A 174 -1.50 7.34 -5.54
C LEU A 174 -1.57 8.86 -5.74
N LEU A 175 -0.50 9.59 -5.44
CA LEU A 175 -0.44 11.04 -5.61
C LEU A 175 -0.71 11.45 -7.06
N CYS A 176 -0.12 10.74 -8.03
CA CYS A 176 -0.42 10.98 -9.44
C CYS A 176 -1.89 10.75 -9.77
N SER A 177 -2.49 9.66 -9.28
CA SER A 177 -3.92 9.38 -9.50
C SER A 177 -4.84 10.42 -8.87
N MET A 178 -4.46 11.00 -7.73
CA MET A 178 -5.24 12.06 -7.08
C MET A 178 -5.13 13.38 -7.83
N ARG A 179 -3.94 13.73 -8.36
CA ARG A 179 -3.77 14.90 -9.24
C ARG A 179 -4.63 14.81 -10.49
N ASP A 180 -4.79 13.60 -11.05
CA ASP A 180 -5.68 13.39 -12.21
C ASP A 180 -7.15 13.71 -11.85
N VAL A 181 -7.60 13.36 -10.63
CA VAL A 181 -8.95 13.68 -10.13
C VAL A 181 -9.11 15.18 -9.87
N GLU A 182 -8.09 15.81 -9.29
CA GLU A 182 -8.05 17.26 -9.06
C GLU A 182 -8.15 18.05 -10.37
N ALA A 183 -7.40 17.66 -11.40
CA ALA A 183 -7.46 18.28 -12.72
C ALA A 183 -8.86 18.12 -13.37
N LEU A 184 -9.53 16.98 -13.16
CA LEU A 184 -10.90 16.78 -13.63
C LEU A 184 -11.90 17.66 -12.87
N TYR A 185 -11.72 17.83 -11.56
CA TYR A 185 -12.55 18.68 -10.72
C TYR A 185 -12.42 20.16 -11.13
N GLN A 186 -11.20 20.69 -11.22
CA GLN A 186 -10.95 22.08 -11.66
C GLN A 186 -11.54 22.35 -13.06
N LYS A 187 -11.42 21.38 -13.97
CA LYS A 187 -12.02 21.50 -15.31
C LYS A 187 -13.56 21.49 -15.28
N ALA A 188 -14.16 20.75 -14.36
CA ALA A 188 -15.60 20.73 -14.17
C ALA A 188 -16.11 22.02 -13.52
N ASP A 189 -15.34 22.57 -12.58
CA ASP A 189 -15.69 23.80 -11.86
C ASP A 189 -15.60 25.03 -12.76
N ALA A 190 -14.51 25.16 -13.54
CA ALA A 190 -14.38 26.19 -14.55
C ALA A 190 -15.53 26.18 -15.59
N ARG A 191 -16.08 25.00 -15.91
CA ARG A 191 -17.27 24.88 -16.76
C ARG A 191 -18.55 25.35 -16.06
N ARG A 192 -18.69 25.10 -14.75
CA ARG A 192 -19.83 25.60 -13.96
C ARG A 192 -19.79 27.12 -13.88
N GLU A 193 -18.63 27.70 -13.62
CA GLU A 193 -18.44 29.15 -13.59
C GLU A 193 -18.78 29.79 -14.94
N GLN A 194 -18.30 29.20 -16.05
CA GLN A 194 -18.64 29.66 -17.40
C GLN A 194 -20.14 29.57 -17.70
N ALA A 195 -20.81 28.50 -17.27
CA ALA A 195 -22.25 28.34 -17.42
C ALA A 195 -23.06 29.31 -16.55
N ALA A 196 -22.55 29.65 -15.36
CA ALA A 196 -23.15 30.65 -14.48
C ALA A 196 -22.98 32.08 -15.03
N ALA A 197 -21.80 32.41 -15.55
CA ALA A 197 -21.52 33.69 -16.21
C ALA A 197 -22.28 33.89 -17.53
N GLY A 198 -22.65 32.79 -18.20
CA GLY A 198 -23.46 32.80 -19.42
C GLY A 198 -24.97 32.91 -19.22
N ARG A 199 -25.49 32.89 -17.97
CA ARG A 199 -26.92 33.14 -17.71
C ARG A 199 -27.19 34.65 -17.70
N PRO A 200 -27.99 35.19 -18.64
CA PRO A 200 -28.42 36.58 -18.55
C PRO A 200 -29.24 36.75 -17.27
N ALA A 201 -28.90 37.77 -16.48
CA ALA A 201 -29.66 38.17 -15.31
C ALA A 201 -31.11 38.43 -15.75
N MET A 202 -32.03 37.59 -15.28
CA MET A 202 -33.46 37.81 -15.48
C MET A 202 -33.81 39.11 -14.75
N PRO A 203 -34.30 40.16 -15.45
CA PRO A 203 -34.64 41.41 -14.79
C PRO A 203 -35.82 41.14 -13.87
N THR A 204 -35.58 41.26 -12.56
CA THR A 204 -36.60 41.24 -11.52
C THR A 204 -37.62 42.32 -11.86
N GLY A 205 -38.82 41.91 -12.25
CA GLY A 205 -39.90 42.80 -12.63
C GLY A 205 -40.18 43.81 -11.53
N ALA A 206 -40.10 45.09 -11.88
CA ALA A 206 -40.60 46.18 -11.07
C ALA A 206 -42.13 46.02 -10.93
N PRO A 207 -42.71 46.05 -9.71
CA PRO A 207 -44.15 46.17 -9.58
C PRO A 207 -44.55 47.57 -10.07
N ALA A 208 -45.38 47.58 -11.11
CA ALA A 208 -46.02 48.77 -11.63
C ALA A 208 -46.89 49.39 -10.53
N SER A 209 -46.59 50.65 -10.20
CA SER A 209 -47.44 51.53 -9.42
C SER A 209 -48.74 51.80 -10.17
N ALA A 210 -49.87 51.49 -9.55
CA ALA A 210 -51.19 52.04 -9.85
C ALA A 210 -51.91 52.31 -8.53
#